data_AF-A0AAD7JDW0-F1
#
_entry.id   AF-A0AAD7JDW0-F1
#
_cell.length_a   1.000
_cell.length_b   1.000
_cell.length_c   1.000
_cell.angle_alpha   90.00
_cell.angle_beta   90.00
_cell.angle_gamma   90.00
#
_symmetry.space_group_name_H-M   'P 1'
#
loop_
_entity.id
_entity.type
_entity.pdbx_description
1 polymer ?
#
loop_
_entity_poly.entity_id
_entity_poly.type
_entity_poly.pdbx_seq_one_letter_code
_entity_poly.pdbx_strand_id
1 'polypeptide(L)'
;MAVIPIIRLITLSAVVLFSLIALGAGSAALTTPFGWLSVYTSASALAVATAALTSITLPVMIVVEFVRPGGFFTSMIVFELAWLSVLWVLWLATGGLGVDASQQVFPGQDCNYDDPTISANCTEIVVIEAFAFLCWIILLFYTNLILILAIIAASRNHAGVWTSGVSTAPFFVKGAHGRGGFDAGLGANAMPMKTTGGYYAGAGGTGMGGVAEAASYEGPARLNAGTVHV
;
A
#
# COMPACT_ATOMS: atom_id res chain seq x y z
N MET A 1 4.51 -5.36 -17.87
CA MET A 1 5.69 -5.80 -17.08
C MET A 1 5.32 -5.77 -15.60
N ALA A 2 5.08 -6.93 -14.98
CA ALA A 2 4.51 -7.05 -13.64
C ALA A 2 5.53 -6.90 -12.49
N VAL A 3 6.48 -5.95 -12.60
CA VAL A 3 7.61 -5.86 -11.65
C VAL A 3 7.18 -5.33 -10.27
N ILE A 4 6.32 -4.31 -10.24
CA ILE A 4 5.84 -3.69 -9.00
C ILE A 4 5.08 -4.68 -8.09
N PRO A 5 4.10 -5.47 -8.57
CA PRO A 5 3.40 -6.43 -7.71
C PRO A 5 4.33 -7.55 -7.21
N ILE A 6 5.36 -7.93 -7.97
CA ILE A 6 6.36 -8.91 -7.51
C ILE A 6 7.18 -8.34 -6.35
N ILE A 7 7.69 -7.10 -6.48
CA ILE A 7 8.43 -6.43 -5.41
C ILE A 7 7.58 -6.35 -4.14
N ARG A 8 6.32 -5.94 -4.28
CA ARG A 8 5.34 -5.92 -3.18
C ARG A 8 5.20 -7.27 -2.49
N LEU A 9 5.01 -8.34 -3.27
CA LEU A 9 4.82 -9.66 -2.70
C LEU A 9 6.08 -10.14 -1.95
N ILE A 10 7.27 -9.86 -2.48
CA ILE A 10 8.55 -10.21 -1.84
C ILE A 10 8.74 -9.41 -0.55
N THR A 11 8.52 -8.09 -0.57
CA THR A 11 8.74 -7.26 0.62
C THR A 11 7.75 -7.59 1.73
N LEU A 12 6.46 -7.72 1.41
CA LEU A 12 5.44 -8.03 2.40
C LEU A 12 5.60 -9.45 2.96
N SER A 13 5.95 -10.45 2.13
CA SER A 13 6.20 -11.81 2.63
C SER A 13 7.44 -11.87 3.52
N ALA A 14 8.52 -11.18 3.17
CA ALA A 14 9.72 -11.11 4.02
C ALA A 14 9.40 -10.49 5.38
N VAL A 15 8.65 -9.38 5.42
CA VAL A 15 8.24 -8.74 6.70
C VAL A 15 7.35 -9.65 7.53
N VAL A 16 6.44 -10.42 6.91
CA VAL A 16 5.63 -11.41 7.63
C VAL A 16 6.50 -12.49 8.25
N LEU A 17 7.48 -13.03 7.52
CA LEU A 17 8.40 -14.04 8.06
C LEU A 17 9.22 -13.50 9.24
N PHE A 18 9.77 -12.31 9.11
CA PHE A 18 10.51 -11.67 10.21
C PHE A 18 9.62 -11.35 11.41
N SER A 19 8.35 -10.98 11.17
CA SER A 19 7.38 -10.77 12.25
C SER A 19 7.08 -12.05 13.04
N LEU A 20 7.04 -13.22 12.39
CA LEU A 20 6.83 -14.50 13.08
C LEU A 20 8.03 -14.87 13.97
N ILE A 21 9.24 -14.56 13.52
CA ILE A 21 10.46 -14.76 14.32
C ILE A 21 10.41 -13.85 15.56
N ALA A 22 10.10 -12.56 15.36
CA ALA A 22 9.98 -11.60 16.46
C ALA A 22 8.83 -11.96 17.42
N LEU A 23 7.72 -12.52 16.93
CA LEU A 23 6.63 -13.01 17.76
C LEU A 23 7.10 -14.15 18.69
N GLY A 24 7.83 -15.12 18.12
CA GLY A 24 8.41 -16.22 18.87
C GLY A 24 9.36 -15.74 19.97
N ALA A 25 10.33 -14.91 19.60
CA ALA A 25 11.29 -14.34 20.54
C ALA A 25 10.60 -13.49 21.63
N GLY A 26 9.64 -12.64 21.24
CA GLY A 26 8.89 -11.81 22.19
C GLY A 26 8.04 -12.63 23.16
N SER A 27 7.45 -13.75 22.70
CA SER A 27 6.67 -14.64 23.56
C SER A 27 7.53 -15.41 24.57
N ALA A 28 8.72 -15.86 24.16
CA ALA A 28 9.67 -16.52 25.04
C ALA A 28 10.13 -15.57 26.16
N ALA A 29 10.49 -14.33 25.79
CA ALA A 29 10.89 -13.30 26.73
C ALA A 29 9.82 -12.93 27.77
N LEU A 30 8.53 -13.12 27.48
CA LEU A 30 7.43 -12.88 28.42
C LEU A 30 7.21 -14.02 29.42
N THR A 31 7.64 -15.23 29.09
CA THR A 31 7.41 -16.41 29.95
C THR A 31 8.44 -16.57 31.06
N THR A 32 9.56 -15.84 31.03
CA THR A 32 10.60 -15.94 32.05
C THR A 32 10.24 -15.11 33.29
N PRO A 33 10.10 -15.72 34.48
CA PRO A 33 9.65 -15.03 35.69
C PRO A 33 10.79 -14.22 36.33
N PHE A 34 11.13 -13.08 35.75
CA PHE A 34 12.04 -12.11 36.39
C PHE A 34 11.25 -11.00 37.08
N GLY A 35 11.11 -11.10 38.40
CA GLY A 35 10.32 -10.19 39.24
C GLY A 35 10.83 -8.74 39.37
N TRP A 36 11.87 -8.34 38.62
CA TRP A 36 12.55 -7.04 38.78
C TRP A 36 12.59 -6.18 37.51
N LEU A 37 12.11 -6.67 36.36
CA LEU A 37 12.26 -6.00 35.07
C LEU A 37 10.91 -5.49 34.52
N SER A 38 10.37 -4.44 35.14
CA SER A 38 9.20 -3.71 34.60
C SER A 38 9.43 -3.25 33.16
N VAL A 39 10.65 -2.86 32.80
CA VAL A 39 11.02 -2.32 31.47
C VAL A 39 11.04 -3.40 30.39
N TYR A 40 11.26 -4.66 30.74
CA TYR A 40 11.28 -5.76 29.76
C TYR A 40 9.88 -6.11 29.31
N THR A 41 8.93 -6.07 30.24
CA THR A 41 7.55 -6.42 29.93
C THR A 41 6.93 -5.48 28.90
N SER A 42 7.29 -4.19 28.89
CA SER A 42 6.76 -3.22 27.93
C SER A 42 7.35 -3.38 26.54
N ALA A 43 8.68 -3.55 26.43
CA ALA A 43 9.35 -3.77 25.14
C ALA A 43 8.88 -5.08 24.48
N SER A 44 8.86 -6.18 25.24
CA SER A 44 8.41 -7.49 24.75
C SER A 44 6.91 -7.50 24.43
N ALA A 45 6.06 -6.83 25.23
CA ALA A 45 4.65 -6.72 24.93
C ALA A 45 4.39 -5.92 23.65
N LEU A 46 5.13 -4.82 23.42
CA LEU A 46 5.03 -4.07 22.17
C LEU A 46 5.53 -4.91 20.98
N ALA A 47 6.64 -5.65 21.13
CA ALA A 47 7.14 -6.55 20.09
C ALA A 47 6.10 -7.61 19.70
N VAL A 48 5.45 -8.25 20.68
CA VAL A 48 4.39 -9.24 20.44
C VAL A 48 3.17 -8.60 19.78
N ALA A 49 2.72 -7.44 20.25
CA ALA A 49 1.57 -6.74 19.68
C ALA A 49 1.83 -6.32 18.22
N THR A 50 2.99 -5.74 17.95
CA THR A 50 3.40 -5.30 16.61
C THR A 50 3.59 -6.48 15.66
N ALA A 51 4.20 -7.57 16.12
CA ALA A 51 4.36 -8.79 15.35
C ALA A 51 3.01 -9.48 15.06
N ALA A 52 2.10 -9.57 16.03
CA ALA A 52 0.76 -10.12 15.84
C ALA A 52 -0.05 -9.28 14.85
N LEU A 53 -0.01 -7.95 14.99
CA LEU A 53 -0.70 -7.03 14.08
C LEU A 53 -0.14 -7.14 12.66
N THR A 54 1.19 -7.27 12.50
CA THR A 54 1.85 -7.45 11.20
C THR A 54 1.49 -8.80 10.56
N SER A 55 1.59 -9.89 11.32
CA SER A 55 1.32 -11.26 10.84
C SER A 55 -0.14 -11.51 10.49
N ILE A 56 -1.09 -10.74 11.04
CA ILE A 56 -2.50 -10.82 10.66
C ILE A 56 -2.79 -9.86 9.49
N THR A 57 -2.42 -8.59 9.62
CA THR A 57 -2.87 -7.57 8.65
C THR A 57 -2.19 -7.66 7.29
N LEU A 58 -0.90 -8.00 7.22
CA LEU A 58 -0.20 -8.12 5.94
C LEU A 58 -0.72 -9.30 5.10
N PRO A 59 -0.88 -10.53 5.64
CA PRO A 59 -1.46 -11.63 4.86
C PRO A 59 -2.89 -11.37 4.45
N VAL A 60 -3.71 -10.71 5.28
CA VAL A 60 -5.06 -10.30 4.89
C VAL A 60 -5.03 -9.40 3.66
N MET A 61 -4.13 -8.42 3.60
CA MET A 61 -3.98 -7.57 2.41
C MET A 61 -3.55 -8.36 1.16
N ILE A 62 -2.63 -9.32 1.32
CA ILE A 62 -2.18 -10.20 0.23
C ILE A 62 -3.34 -11.06 -0.29
N VAL A 63 -4.08 -11.71 0.62
CA VAL A 63 -5.21 -12.58 0.26
C VAL A 63 -6.32 -11.79 -0.42
N VAL A 64 -6.64 -10.59 0.05
CA VAL A 64 -7.67 -9.75 -0.56
C VAL A 64 -7.30 -9.35 -1.99
N GLU A 65 -6.01 -9.10 -2.28
CA GLU A 65 -5.53 -8.84 -3.64
C GLU A 65 -5.73 -10.05 -4.56
N PHE A 66 -5.47 -11.27 -4.08
CA PHE A 66 -5.67 -12.49 -4.87
C PHE A 66 -7.14 -12.81 -5.13
N VAL A 67 -8.03 -12.58 -4.15
CA VAL A 67 -9.43 -12.98 -4.25
C VAL A 67 -10.24 -12.06 -5.18
N ARG A 68 -9.93 -10.76 -5.24
CA ARG A 68 -10.57 -9.83 -6.19
C ARG A 68 -9.58 -8.84 -6.80
N PRO A 69 -8.93 -9.21 -7.92
CA PRO A 69 -8.13 -8.29 -8.71
C PRO A 69 -9.03 -7.16 -9.25
N GLY A 70 -8.92 -5.95 -8.70
CA GLY A 70 -9.44 -4.74 -9.35
C GLY A 70 -10.61 -3.98 -8.71
N GLY A 71 -10.82 -3.99 -7.38
CA GLY A 71 -11.90 -3.13 -6.84
C GLY A 71 -12.08 -2.94 -5.34
N PHE A 72 -11.16 -3.36 -4.47
CA PHE A 72 -11.34 -3.17 -3.02
C PHE A 72 -10.63 -1.94 -2.46
N PHE A 73 -11.23 -1.37 -1.41
CA PHE A 73 -10.71 -0.25 -0.62
C PHE A 73 -9.32 -0.52 -0.04
N THR A 74 -9.02 -1.78 0.27
CA THR A 74 -7.72 -2.23 0.76
C THR A 74 -6.62 -2.18 -0.30
N SER A 75 -6.97 -2.07 -1.58
CA SER A 75 -6.02 -1.89 -2.67
C SER A 75 -5.75 -0.42 -2.98
N MET A 76 -6.42 0.54 -2.33
CA MET A 76 -6.16 1.96 -2.58
C MET A 76 -4.76 2.34 -2.06
N ILE A 77 -3.95 2.98 -2.91
CA ILE A 77 -2.60 3.44 -2.56
C ILE A 77 -2.61 4.26 -1.27
N VAL A 78 -3.63 5.10 -1.04
CA VAL A 78 -3.76 5.90 0.19
C VAL A 78 -3.90 5.02 1.44
N PHE A 79 -4.75 3.99 1.38
CA PHE A 79 -4.96 3.09 2.51
C PHE A 79 -3.69 2.28 2.82
N GLU A 80 -3.06 1.76 1.77
CA GLU A 80 -1.80 1.03 1.89
C GLU A 80 -0.68 1.91 2.48
N LEU A 81 -0.52 3.14 1.98
CA LEU A 81 0.44 4.10 2.53
C LEU A 81 0.17 4.46 3.99
N ALA A 82 -1.10 4.68 4.35
CA ALA A 82 -1.49 5.01 5.72
C ALA A 82 -1.27 3.81 6.67
N TRP A 83 -1.54 2.58 6.23
CA TRP A 83 -1.36 1.40 7.07
C TRP A 83 0.12 1.04 7.24
N LEU A 84 0.88 1.04 6.13
CA LEU A 84 2.32 0.81 6.17
C LEU A 84 3.04 1.89 6.96
N SER A 85 2.51 3.13 6.96
CA SER A 85 3.07 4.22 7.76
C SER A 85 2.99 3.95 9.25
N VAL A 86 1.83 3.47 9.72
CA VAL A 86 1.63 3.04 11.11
C VAL A 86 2.53 1.85 11.45
N LEU A 87 2.62 0.85 10.57
CA LEU A 87 3.44 -0.34 10.80
C LEU A 87 4.92 -0.02 10.94
N TRP A 88 5.51 0.84 10.10
CA TRP A 88 6.93 1.13 10.22
C TRP A 88 7.25 1.94 11.48
N VAL A 89 6.37 2.84 11.92
CA VAL A 89 6.56 3.58 13.18
C VAL A 89 6.46 2.64 14.38
N LEU A 90 5.55 1.67 14.35
CA LEU A 90 5.43 0.65 15.38
C LEU A 90 6.70 -0.20 15.48
N TRP A 91 7.26 -0.66 14.36
CA TRP A 91 8.53 -1.40 14.36
C TRP A 91 9.71 -0.56 14.83
N LEU A 92 9.74 0.74 14.50
CA LEU A 92 10.75 1.66 15.00
C LEU A 92 10.65 1.83 16.52
N ALA A 93 9.43 1.97 17.05
CA ALA A 93 9.20 2.06 18.49
C ALA A 93 9.61 0.77 19.21
N THR A 94 9.30 -0.40 18.64
CA THR A 94 9.76 -1.71 19.15
C THR A 94 11.28 -1.79 19.21
N GLY A 95 11.98 -1.40 18.13
CA GLY A 95 13.44 -1.38 18.12
C GLY A 95 14.03 -0.39 19.14
N GLY A 96 13.46 0.82 19.22
CA GLY A 96 13.92 1.85 20.17
C GLY A 96 13.75 1.45 21.64
N LEU A 97 12.63 0.82 21.99
CA LEU A 97 12.44 0.26 23.33
C LEU A 97 13.34 -0.94 23.59
N GLY A 98 13.65 -1.74 22.57
CA GLY A 98 14.61 -2.83 22.67
C GLY A 98 16.01 -2.35 23.04
N VAL A 99 16.47 -1.27 22.40
CA VAL A 99 17.75 -0.61 22.72
C VAL A 99 17.75 -0.03 24.13
N ASP A 100 16.68 0.66 24.53
CA ASP A 100 16.59 1.23 25.89
C ASP A 100 16.63 0.13 26.96
N ALA A 101 15.88 -0.96 26.75
CA ALA A 101 15.87 -2.11 27.65
C ALA A 101 17.24 -2.79 27.72
N SER A 102 17.93 -2.96 26.58
CA SER A 102 19.25 -3.60 26.54
C SER A 102 20.32 -2.77 27.26
N GLN A 103 20.29 -1.44 27.11
CA GLN A 103 21.23 -0.54 27.79
C GLN A 103 21.01 -0.45 29.30
N GLN A 104 19.75 -0.47 29.75
CA GLN A 104 19.43 -0.31 31.17
C GLN A 104 19.81 -1.53 32.01
N VAL A 105 19.76 -2.73 31.42
CA VAL A 105 19.96 -3.98 32.18
C VAL A 105 21.24 -4.72 31.82
N PHE A 106 21.71 -4.62 30.58
CA PHE A 106 22.95 -5.27 30.13
C PHE A 106 23.98 -4.22 29.69
N PRO A 107 24.53 -3.42 30.63
CA PRO A 107 25.59 -2.47 30.33
C PRO A 107 26.84 -3.24 29.90
N GLY A 108 27.13 -3.26 28.60
CA GLY A 108 28.30 -3.96 28.05
C GLY A 108 28.11 -4.66 26.72
N GLN A 109 26.89 -4.74 26.17
CA GLN A 109 26.53 -5.41 24.89
C GLN A 109 26.89 -6.91 24.79
N ASP A 110 27.62 -7.47 25.74
CA ASP A 110 28.06 -8.85 25.73
C ASP A 110 27.06 -9.74 26.49
N CYS A 111 26.36 -10.62 25.76
CA CYS A 111 25.46 -11.62 26.34
C CYS A 111 26.19 -12.83 26.98
N ASN A 112 27.44 -12.65 27.42
CA ASN A 112 28.27 -13.71 27.99
C ASN A 112 28.19 -13.69 29.53
N TYR A 113 27.13 -14.29 30.07
CA TYR A 113 26.91 -14.42 31.51
C TYR A 113 27.04 -15.88 31.94
N ASP A 114 27.57 -16.09 33.15
CA ASP A 114 27.71 -17.43 33.75
C ASP A 114 26.35 -18.12 33.98
N ASP A 115 25.27 -17.35 34.11
CA ASP A 115 23.91 -17.87 34.21
C ASP A 115 23.31 -18.12 32.80
N PRO A 116 22.96 -19.39 32.47
CA PRO A 116 22.40 -19.74 31.16
C PRO A 116 21.04 -19.07 30.90
N THR A 117 20.30 -18.71 31.95
CA THR A 117 19.00 -18.05 31.84
C THR A 117 19.15 -16.60 31.43
N ILE A 118 20.15 -15.91 31.99
CA ILE A 118 20.42 -14.50 31.70
C ILE A 118 20.99 -14.35 30.30
N SER A 119 21.92 -15.23 29.91
CA SER A 119 22.49 -15.24 28.56
C SER A 119 21.43 -15.53 27.50
N ALA A 120 20.54 -16.51 27.72
CA ALA A 120 19.42 -16.78 26.82
C ALA A 120 18.54 -15.54 26.61
N ASN A 121 18.06 -14.92 27.69
CA ASN A 121 17.23 -13.71 27.61
C ASN A 121 17.92 -12.53 26.92
N CYS A 122 19.21 -12.32 27.19
CA CYS A 122 19.99 -11.27 26.52
C CYS A 122 20.00 -11.49 24.99
N THR A 123 20.26 -12.71 24.55
CA THR A 123 20.26 -13.02 23.11
C THR A 123 18.88 -12.87 22.47
N GLU A 124 17.80 -13.21 23.18
CA GLU A 124 16.43 -13.03 22.68
C GLU A 124 16.08 -11.55 22.42
N ILE A 125 16.49 -10.64 23.31
CA ILE A 125 16.27 -9.20 23.13
C ILE A 125 17.05 -8.65 21.95
N VAL A 126 18.33 -9.02 21.83
CA VAL A 126 19.18 -8.60 20.68
C VAL A 126 18.56 -9.08 19.36
N VAL A 127 17.99 -10.28 19.35
CA VAL A 127 17.28 -10.82 18.19
C VAL A 127 16.03 -9.97 17.87
N ILE A 128 15.18 -9.66 18.86
CA ILE A 128 13.99 -8.81 18.67
C ILE A 128 14.40 -7.43 18.13
N GLU A 129 15.43 -6.81 18.70
CA GLU A 129 15.95 -5.50 18.28
C GLU A 129 16.39 -5.52 16.81
N ALA A 130 17.22 -6.51 16.43
CA ALA A 130 17.72 -6.64 15.07
C ALA A 130 16.60 -6.83 14.05
N PHE A 131 15.64 -7.73 14.33
CA PHE A 131 14.50 -7.95 13.43
C PHE A 131 13.54 -6.77 13.39
N ALA A 132 13.40 -6.02 14.48
CA ALA A 132 12.56 -4.82 14.51
C ALA A 132 13.11 -3.72 13.60
N PHE A 133 14.42 -3.42 13.70
CA PHE A 133 15.06 -2.46 12.80
C PHE A 133 15.05 -2.92 11.35
N LEU A 134 15.23 -4.22 11.10
CA LEU A 134 15.18 -4.77 9.75
C LEU A 134 13.77 -4.61 9.14
N CYS A 135 12.71 -4.94 9.88
CA CYS A 135 11.33 -4.73 9.44
C CYS A 135 11.03 -3.24 9.20
N TRP A 136 11.48 -2.36 10.11
CA TRP A 136 11.36 -0.92 9.97
C TRP A 136 11.98 -0.42 8.66
N ILE A 137 13.23 -0.80 8.36
CA ILE A 137 13.94 -0.38 7.15
C ILE A 137 13.20 -0.83 5.90
N ILE A 138 12.79 -2.10 5.83
CA ILE A 138 12.09 -2.64 4.65
C ILE A 138 10.77 -1.89 4.43
N LEU A 139 9.97 -1.70 5.48
CA LEU A 139 8.69 -1.01 5.39
C LEU A 139 8.87 0.47 5.04
N LEU A 140 9.87 1.14 5.61
CA LEU A 140 10.18 2.53 5.31
C LEU A 140 10.56 2.71 3.84
N PHE A 141 11.50 1.90 3.32
CA PHE A 141 11.90 1.98 1.91
C PHE A 141 10.73 1.72 0.98
N TYR A 142 9.93 0.69 1.28
CA TYR A 142 8.77 0.36 0.45
C TYR A 142 7.71 1.47 0.45
N THR A 143 7.38 2.02 1.62
CA THR A 143 6.41 3.12 1.77
C THR A 143 6.87 4.36 1.01
N ASN A 144 8.14 4.74 1.16
CA ASN A 144 8.71 5.89 0.44
C ASN A 144 8.75 5.66 -1.07
N LEU A 145 9.08 4.45 -1.53
CA LEU A 145 9.08 4.12 -2.95
C LEU A 145 7.69 4.27 -3.57
N ILE A 146 6.64 3.75 -2.92
CA ILE A 146 5.26 3.93 -3.39
C ILE A 146 4.85 5.39 -3.37
N LEU A 147 5.20 6.12 -2.31
CA LEU A 147 4.88 7.53 -2.19
C LEU A 147 5.49 8.35 -3.34
N ILE A 148 6.78 8.14 -3.64
CA ILE A 148 7.47 8.82 -4.73
C ILE A 148 6.82 8.47 -6.08
N LEU A 149 6.52 7.19 -6.33
CA LEU A 149 5.85 6.76 -7.56
C LEU A 149 4.44 7.35 -7.70
N ALA A 150 3.69 7.45 -6.60
CA ALA A 150 2.37 8.07 -6.57
C ALA A 150 2.44 9.56 -6.88
N ILE A 151 3.41 10.29 -6.31
CA ILE A 151 3.64 11.71 -6.59
C ILE A 151 3.99 11.93 -8.07
N ILE A 152 4.91 11.13 -8.62
CA ILE A 152 5.29 11.23 -10.04
C ILE A 152 4.11 10.93 -10.98
N ALA A 153 3.28 9.96 -10.63
CA ALA A 153 2.09 9.64 -11.43
C ALA A 153 1.03 10.76 -11.32
N ALA A 154 0.84 11.34 -10.14
CA ALA A 154 -0.06 12.46 -9.92
C ALA A 154 0.43 13.73 -10.67
N SER A 155 1.73 14.00 -10.69
CA SER A 155 2.31 15.15 -11.40
C SER A 155 2.19 15.05 -12.92
N ARG A 156 1.90 13.86 -13.46
CA ARG A 156 1.67 13.63 -14.91
C ARG A 156 0.20 13.81 -15.31
N ASN A 157 -0.66 14.34 -14.44
CA ASN A 157 -2.10 14.54 -14.67
C ASN A 157 -2.88 13.24 -14.93
N HIS A 158 -2.45 12.12 -14.36
CA HIS A 158 -3.27 10.90 -14.36
C HIS A 158 -4.36 11.06 -13.29
N ALA A 159 -5.62 11.11 -13.72
CA ALA A 159 -6.76 11.17 -12.79
C ALA A 159 -6.90 9.84 -12.02
N GLY A 160 -7.23 9.92 -10.73
CA GLY A 160 -7.54 8.73 -9.92
C GLY A 160 -6.34 7.90 -9.44
N VAL A 161 -5.11 8.42 -9.49
CA VAL A 161 -3.91 7.70 -9.00
C VAL A 161 -4.06 7.27 -7.54
N TRP A 162 -4.53 8.16 -6.68
CA TRP A 162 -4.70 7.91 -5.23
C TRP A 162 -5.72 6.81 -4.91
N THR A 163 -6.72 6.65 -5.78
CA THR A 163 -7.80 5.67 -5.63
C THR A 163 -7.54 4.39 -6.44
N SER A 164 -6.51 4.39 -7.29
CA SER A 164 -6.12 3.24 -8.09
C SER A 164 -5.29 2.24 -7.27
N GLY A 165 -5.38 0.96 -7.64
CA GLY A 165 -4.54 -0.07 -7.05
C GLY A 165 -3.12 -0.04 -7.58
N VAL A 166 -2.14 -0.37 -6.72
CA VAL A 166 -0.71 -0.44 -7.08
C VAL A 166 -0.47 -1.33 -8.31
N SER A 167 -1.20 -2.44 -8.44
CA SER A 167 -1.09 -3.35 -9.58
C SER A 167 -1.71 -2.82 -10.88
N THR A 168 -2.63 -1.85 -10.78
CA THR A 168 -3.38 -1.28 -11.92
C THR A 168 -2.92 0.12 -12.31
N ALA A 169 -2.11 0.77 -11.49
CA ALA A 169 -1.74 2.16 -11.67
C ALA A 169 -0.78 2.36 -12.88
N PRO A 170 -1.01 3.38 -13.71
CA PRO A 170 -0.25 3.63 -14.93
C PRO A 170 1.10 4.34 -14.65
N PHE A 171 1.95 3.78 -13.79
CA PHE A 171 3.22 4.41 -13.40
C PHE A 171 4.20 4.65 -14.57
N PHE A 172 4.16 3.79 -15.58
CA PHE A 172 5.09 3.81 -16.72
C PHE A 172 4.44 4.26 -18.04
N VAL A 173 3.16 4.61 -18.02
CA VAL A 173 2.51 5.17 -19.21
C VAL A 173 2.93 6.63 -19.32
N LYS A 174 3.54 7.01 -20.46
CA LYS A 174 3.88 8.40 -20.75
C LYS A 174 2.56 9.18 -20.84
N GLY A 175 2.35 10.17 -19.97
CA GLY A 175 1.13 10.97 -19.98
C GLY A 175 0.90 11.53 -21.38
N ALA A 176 -0.29 11.30 -21.94
CA ALA A 176 -0.69 11.97 -23.17
C ALA A 176 -0.72 13.47 -22.84
N HIS A 177 0.23 14.20 -23.40
CA HIS A 177 0.30 15.64 -23.20
C HIS A 177 -0.99 16.22 -23.77
N GLY A 178 -1.92 16.60 -22.89
CA GLY A 178 -3.18 17.23 -23.24
C GLY A 178 -2.90 18.54 -23.95
N ARG A 179 -2.76 18.49 -25.28
CA ARG A 179 -3.23 19.58 -26.12
C ARG A 179 -4.73 19.64 -25.89
N GLY A 180 -5.19 20.76 -25.32
CA GLY A 180 -6.57 20.97 -24.91
C GLY A 180 -7.57 20.49 -25.96
N GLY A 181 -8.17 19.34 -25.67
CA GLY A 181 -9.39 18.86 -26.28
C GLY A 181 -10.31 18.57 -25.13
N PHE A 182 -11.37 19.36 -25.00
CA PHE A 182 -12.47 19.14 -24.08
C PHE A 182 -13.28 17.94 -24.60
N ASP A 183 -12.67 16.77 -24.69
CA ASP A 183 -13.37 15.53 -24.98
C ASP A 183 -13.81 14.95 -23.64
N ALA A 184 -15.07 15.22 -23.33
CA ALA A 184 -15.86 14.47 -22.38
C ALA A 184 -15.95 13.00 -22.85
N GLY A 185 -14.87 12.25 -22.65
CA GLY A 185 -14.78 10.82 -22.87
C GLY A 185 -15.29 10.05 -21.67
N LEU A 186 -16.62 9.97 -21.53
CA LEU A 186 -17.27 8.81 -20.95
C LEU A 186 -16.71 7.54 -21.63
N GLY A 187 -15.99 6.68 -20.92
CA GLY A 187 -15.68 5.36 -21.46
C GLY A 187 -14.51 4.61 -20.85
N ALA A 188 -14.72 4.01 -19.67
CA ALA A 188 -14.00 2.77 -19.29
C ALA A 188 -14.84 1.81 -18.43
N ASN A 189 -16.18 1.96 -18.44
CA ASN A 189 -17.12 0.96 -17.91
C ASN A 189 -18.21 0.63 -18.94
N ALA A 190 -17.85 0.54 -20.22
CA ALA A 190 -18.71 -0.11 -21.21
C ALA A 190 -18.67 -1.62 -20.94
N MET A 191 -19.58 -2.08 -20.08
CA MET A 191 -19.88 -3.50 -19.96
C MET A 191 -20.27 -4.06 -21.33
N PRO A 192 -19.82 -5.27 -21.71
CA PRO A 192 -20.18 -5.88 -22.97
C PRO A 192 -21.67 -6.24 -22.95
N MET A 193 -22.49 -5.42 -23.60
CA MET A 193 -23.86 -5.79 -23.90
C MET A 193 -23.80 -6.92 -24.93
N LYS A 194 -24.30 -8.08 -24.51
CA LYS A 194 -24.38 -9.31 -25.29
C LYS A 194 -25.32 -9.08 -26.48
N THR A 195 -24.76 -8.87 -27.67
CA THR A 195 -25.51 -8.80 -28.92
C THR A 195 -25.99 -10.21 -29.28
N THR A 196 -27.22 -10.54 -28.88
CA THR A 196 -27.94 -11.71 -29.37
C THR A 196 -28.29 -11.46 -30.84
N GLY A 197 -27.86 -12.37 -31.72
CA GLY A 197 -28.02 -12.27 -33.17
C GLY A 197 -29.39 -12.68 -33.71
N GLY A 198 -29.50 -12.54 -35.04
CA GLY A 198 -30.60 -12.99 -35.89
C GLY A 198 -31.53 -11.84 -36.30
N TYR A 199 -31.94 -11.61 -37.56
CA TYR A 199 -32.00 -12.49 -38.72
C TYR A 199 -32.38 -11.68 -39.99
N TYR A 200 -31.91 -12.18 -41.15
CA TYR A 200 -32.31 -11.99 -42.56
C TYR A 200 -31.95 -10.74 -43.37
N ALA A 201 -31.10 -11.03 -44.36
CA ALA A 201 -30.93 -10.36 -45.64
C ALA A 201 -32.16 -10.54 -46.56
N GLY A 202 -32.42 -9.57 -47.43
CA GLY A 202 -33.35 -9.72 -48.54
C GLY A 202 -33.70 -8.43 -49.30
N ALA A 203 -32.95 -8.20 -50.38
CA ALA A 203 -33.38 -7.67 -51.68
C ALA A 203 -34.14 -6.32 -51.83
N GLY A 204 -33.50 -5.41 -52.58
CA GLY A 204 -34.08 -4.77 -53.77
C GLY A 204 -34.96 -3.53 -53.56
N GLY A 205 -34.54 -2.39 -54.12
CA GLY A 205 -35.43 -1.24 -54.29
C GLY A 205 -34.73 0.09 -54.56
N THR A 206 -34.55 0.39 -55.83
CA THR A 206 -34.36 1.73 -56.40
C THR A 206 -35.43 2.73 -55.94
N GLY A 207 -35.07 3.95 -55.55
CA GLY A 207 -36.06 5.01 -55.30
C GLY A 207 -35.44 6.32 -54.83
N MET A 208 -35.76 7.39 -55.54
CA MET A 208 -35.27 8.77 -55.43
C MET A 208 -35.61 9.50 -54.12
N GLY A 209 -34.79 10.51 -53.80
CA GLY A 209 -35.27 11.85 -53.43
C GLY A 209 -35.70 12.07 -51.98
N GLY A 210 -34.98 12.94 -51.25
CA GLY A 210 -35.40 13.33 -49.91
C GLY A 210 -34.43 14.25 -49.19
N VAL A 211 -34.55 15.54 -49.53
CA VAL A 211 -34.26 16.79 -48.82
C VAL A 211 -33.62 16.75 -47.42
N ALA A 212 -32.65 17.65 -47.26
CA ALA A 212 -31.92 18.02 -46.05
C ALA A 212 -32.82 18.45 -44.88
N GLU A 213 -32.40 18.12 -43.66
CA GLU A 213 -32.80 18.85 -42.46
C GLU A 213 -31.57 19.05 -41.56
N ALA A 214 -31.06 20.27 -41.58
CA ALA A 214 -29.98 20.75 -40.71
C ALA A 214 -30.62 21.27 -39.41
N ALA A 215 -30.45 20.53 -38.31
CA ALA A 215 -30.80 21.01 -36.98
C ALA A 215 -29.67 21.89 -36.44
N SER A 216 -29.85 23.21 -36.61
CA SER A 216 -29.15 24.26 -35.86
C SER A 216 -29.48 24.11 -34.37
N TYR A 217 -28.47 24.04 -33.50
CA TYR A 217 -28.65 24.17 -32.06
C TYR A 217 -27.88 25.42 -31.58
N GLU A 218 -28.65 26.44 -31.24
CA GLU A 218 -28.20 27.72 -30.69
C GLU A 218 -28.01 27.64 -29.17
N GLY A 219 -26.82 28.06 -28.70
CA GLY A 219 -26.60 28.73 -27.39
C GLY A 219 -26.72 27.91 -26.10
N PRO A 220 -26.20 28.42 -24.94
CA PRO A 220 -26.06 29.84 -24.63
C PRO A 220 -24.67 30.34 -24.13
N ALA A 221 -24.44 31.61 -24.48
CA ALA A 221 -23.82 32.70 -23.73
C ALA A 221 -22.62 32.44 -22.79
N ARG A 222 -21.45 32.91 -23.22
CA ARG A 222 -20.32 33.28 -22.35
C ARG A 222 -20.64 34.57 -21.59
N LEU A 223 -20.67 34.50 -20.26
CA LEU A 223 -20.60 35.68 -19.39
C LEU A 223 -19.14 36.07 -19.20
N ASN A 224 -18.84 37.31 -19.60
CA ASN A 224 -17.55 37.96 -19.51
C ASN A 224 -17.64 39.00 -18.37
N ALA A 225 -16.87 38.81 -17.30
CA ALA A 225 -16.67 39.78 -16.23
C ALA A 225 -15.33 39.42 -15.56
N GLY A 226 -14.39 40.32 -15.29
CA GLY A 226 -14.32 41.76 -15.43
C GLY A 226 -12.99 42.15 -14.78
N THR A 227 -12.18 42.88 -15.50
CA THR A 227 -10.88 43.41 -15.05
C THR A 227 -11.10 44.43 -13.94
N VAL A 228 -10.49 44.25 -12.77
CA VAL A 228 -10.40 45.27 -11.73
C VAL A 228 -8.95 45.73 -11.65
N HIS A 229 -8.72 46.97 -12.08
CA HIS A 229 -7.55 47.76 -11.75
C HIS A 229 -7.79 48.45 -10.40
N VAL A 230 -6.88 48.25 -9.44
CA VAL A 230 -6.35 49.28 -8.53
C VAL A 230 -4.90 48.89 -8.22
#